data_AF-A0A7W0JBT9-F1
#
_entry.id   AF-A0A7W0JBT9-F1
#
_cell.length_a   1.000
_cell.length_b   1.000
_cell.length_c   1.000
_cell.angle_alpha   90.00
_cell.angle_beta   90.00
_cell.angle_gamma   90.00
#
_symmetry.space_group_name_H-M   'P 1'
#
loop_
_entity.id
_entity.type
_entity.pdbx_description
1 polymer ?
#
loop_
_entity_poly.entity_id
_entity_poly.type
_entity_poly.pdbx_seq_one_letter_code
_entity_poly.pdbx_strand_id
1 'polypeptide(L)'
;MARMRSDDGSPYVELDRGAWAALAESMPLPLSAEEVERLRGLGEELDLEEVSDVYLPLSRLLSLYVRHVGALHDATEAFLGNPQPMRTPFVIGVAGSVAVGKSTTARLLRELLAHWPEHPNVALVTTDGFLYPNAELERRGLLERKGFPESYDRRALLRFVIDIKSGKERVDAPVYS
;
A
#
# COMPACT_ATOMS: atom_id res chain seq x y z
N MET A 1 -19.91 4.88 -23.51
CA MET A 1 -19.51 3.45 -23.48
C MET A 1 -18.00 3.38 -23.54
N ALA A 2 -17.35 3.13 -22.40
CA ALA A 2 -15.89 3.01 -22.33
C ALA A 2 -15.43 1.79 -23.12
N ARG A 3 -14.39 1.96 -23.93
CA ARG A 3 -13.89 0.92 -24.83
C ARG A 3 -12.88 0.06 -24.08
N MET A 4 -13.35 -1.01 -23.45
CA MET A 4 -12.50 -2.04 -22.86
C MET A 4 -11.72 -2.72 -23.98
N ARG A 5 -10.46 -2.30 -24.21
CA ARG A 5 -9.55 -3.01 -25.10
C ARG A 5 -8.85 -4.08 -24.27
N SER A 6 -9.43 -5.28 -24.23
CA SER A 6 -8.63 -6.46 -23.98
C SER A 6 -7.78 -6.68 -25.23
N ASP A 7 -6.51 -6.29 -25.20
CA ASP A 7 -5.56 -6.80 -26.19
C ASP A 7 -5.48 -8.32 -25.95
N ASP A 8 -5.67 -9.10 -27.01
CA ASP A 8 -6.08 -10.51 -27.01
C ASP A 8 -4.96 -11.41 -26.42
N GLY A 9 -4.81 -11.40 -25.09
CA GLY A 9 -3.80 -12.16 -24.34
C GLY A 9 -3.08 -11.44 -23.19
N SER A 10 -3.35 -10.16 -22.91
CA SER A 10 -2.73 -9.46 -21.77
C SER A 10 -3.30 -9.93 -20.42
N PRO A 11 -2.48 -10.15 -19.37
CA PRO A 11 -2.98 -10.43 -18.02
C PRO A 11 -3.55 -9.18 -17.34
N TYR A 12 -3.45 -8.01 -17.97
CA TYR A 12 -3.87 -6.72 -17.42
C TYR A 12 -5.15 -6.23 -18.10
N VAL A 13 -6.03 -5.62 -17.29
CA VAL A 13 -7.17 -4.85 -17.78
C VAL A 13 -6.74 -3.40 -17.91
N GLU A 14 -6.78 -2.87 -19.13
CA GLU A 14 -6.47 -1.47 -19.41
C GLU A 14 -7.76 -0.63 -19.42
N LEU A 15 -7.75 0.45 -18.64
CA LEU A 15 -8.84 1.41 -18.54
C LEU A 15 -8.27 2.81 -18.73
N ASP A 16 -8.95 3.62 -19.53
CA ASP A 16 -8.69 5.05 -19.54
C ASP A 16 -9.19 5.71 -18.25
N ARG A 17 -8.75 6.96 -18.00
CA ARG A 17 -9.09 7.69 -16.78
C ARG A 17 -10.59 7.81 -16.55
N GLY A 18 -11.36 8.08 -17.60
CA GLY A 18 -12.81 8.24 -17.49
C GLY A 18 -13.51 6.92 -17.12
N ALA A 19 -13.08 5.82 -17.75
CA ALA A 19 -13.59 4.48 -17.44
C ALA A 19 -13.24 4.05 -16.00
N TRP A 20 -12.05 4.42 -15.52
CA TRP A 20 -11.60 4.15 -14.15
C TRP A 20 -12.39 4.97 -13.11
N ALA A 21 -12.52 6.28 -13.33
CA ALA A 21 -13.27 7.17 -12.45
C ALA A 21 -14.74 6.74 -12.30
N ALA A 22 -15.36 6.28 -13.40
CA ALA A 22 -16.74 5.79 -13.39
C ALA A 22 -16.98 4.58 -12.45
N LEU A 23 -15.93 3.85 -12.05
CA LEU A 23 -16.04 2.73 -11.10
C LEU A 23 -16.37 3.19 -9.67
N ALA A 24 -16.25 4.49 -9.37
CA ALA A 24 -16.59 5.08 -8.08
C ALA A 24 -17.89 5.91 -8.06
N GLU A 25 -18.54 6.15 -9.22
CA GLU A 25 -19.67 7.09 -9.38
C GLU A 25 -20.87 6.88 -8.43
N SER A 26 -21.07 5.68 -7.88
CA SER A 26 -22.18 5.36 -6.98
C SER A 26 -21.80 5.33 -5.49
N MET A 27 -20.60 5.77 -5.14
CA MET A 27 -20.12 5.69 -3.76
C MET A 27 -19.97 7.05 -3.10
N PRO A 28 -20.34 7.18 -1.81
CA PRO A 28 -20.01 8.38 -1.05
C PRO A 28 -18.49 8.50 -0.95
N LEU A 29 -17.99 9.73 -1.13
CA LEU A 29 -16.60 10.06 -0.83
C LEU A 29 -16.33 9.74 0.65
N PRO A 30 -15.37 8.86 0.97
CA PRO A 30 -15.05 8.49 2.34
C PRO A 30 -14.34 9.63 3.08
N LEU A 31 -13.83 10.63 2.36
CA LEU A 31 -13.15 11.80 2.90
C LEU A 31 -14.04 13.04 2.79
N SER A 32 -14.09 13.81 3.87
CA SER A 32 -14.60 15.18 3.88
C SER A 32 -13.67 16.13 3.10
N ALA A 33 -14.20 17.28 2.67
CA ALA A 33 -13.40 18.32 2.02
C ALA A 33 -12.22 18.78 2.90
N GLU A 34 -12.41 18.82 4.23
CA GLU A 34 -11.36 19.15 5.20
C GLU A 34 -10.25 18.09 5.25
N GLU A 35 -10.60 16.80 5.12
CA GLU A 35 -9.63 15.71 5.08
C GLU A 35 -8.76 15.76 3.82
N VAL A 36 -9.38 16.06 2.67
CA VAL A 36 -8.62 16.26 1.44
C VAL A 36 -7.73 17.50 1.54
N GLU A 37 -8.18 18.57 2.19
CA GLU A 37 -7.34 19.77 2.40
C GLU A 37 -6.16 19.49 3.36
N ARG A 38 -6.37 18.68 4.42
CA ARG A 38 -5.26 18.21 5.27
C ARG A 38 -4.24 17.38 4.49
N LEU A 39 -4.71 16.60 3.51
CA LEU A 39 -3.85 15.81 2.63
C LEU A 39 -3.06 16.69 1.65
N ARG A 40 -3.64 17.81 1.17
CA ARG A 40 -2.95 18.82 0.34
C ARG A 40 -1.81 19.51 1.09
N GLY A 41 -1.98 19.79 2.38
CA GLY A 41 -0.95 20.40 3.22
C GLY A 41 0.33 19.57 3.43
N LEU A 42 0.34 18.30 2.98
CA LEU A 42 1.44 17.35 3.16
C LEU A 42 2.45 17.28 2.00
N GLY A 43 2.39 18.21 1.04
CA GLY A 43 3.59 18.63 0.30
C GLY A 43 3.57 18.64 -1.22
N GLU A 44 2.47 18.31 -1.91
CA GLU A 44 2.35 18.46 -3.38
C GLU A 44 0.90 18.78 -3.77
N GLU A 45 0.70 19.35 -4.97
CA GLU A 45 -0.59 19.71 -5.59
C GLU A 45 -1.49 18.48 -5.81
N LEU A 46 -2.03 17.90 -4.74
CA LEU A 46 -3.05 16.86 -4.83
C LEU A 46 -4.40 17.52 -5.12
N ASP A 47 -4.83 17.43 -6.38
CA ASP A 47 -6.15 17.88 -6.78
C ASP A 47 -7.25 16.98 -6.20
N LEU A 48 -8.38 17.58 -5.82
CA LEU A 48 -9.59 16.88 -5.39
C LEU A 48 -10.11 15.96 -6.49
N GLU A 49 -9.99 16.39 -7.75
CA GLU A 49 -10.35 15.60 -8.92
C GLU A 49 -9.47 14.35 -9.04
N GLU A 50 -8.17 14.45 -8.80
CA GLU A 50 -7.27 13.29 -8.79
C GLU A 50 -7.63 12.28 -7.69
N VAL A 51 -7.97 12.77 -6.49
CA VAL A 51 -8.41 11.91 -5.38
C VAL A 51 -9.68 11.15 -5.75
N SER A 52 -10.67 11.87 -6.30
CA SER A 52 -11.96 11.30 -6.69
C SER A 52 -11.84 10.33 -7.86
N ASP A 53 -11.13 10.71 -8.92
CA ASP A 53 -11.07 9.96 -10.17
C ASP A 53 -10.15 8.76 -10.11
N VAL A 54 -9.06 8.84 -9.34
CA VAL A 54 -8.00 7.82 -9.37
C VAL A 54 -7.94 7.05 -8.06
N TYR A 55 -7.76 7.75 -6.95
CA TYR A 55 -7.45 7.10 -5.67
C TYR A 55 -8.67 6.50 -4.98
N LEU A 56 -9.85 7.09 -5.15
CA LEU A 56 -11.08 6.53 -4.59
C LEU A 56 -11.44 5.16 -5.22
N PRO A 57 -11.52 5.00 -6.56
CA PRO A 57 -11.72 3.67 -7.15
C PRO A 57 -10.62 2.68 -6.77
N LEU A 58 -9.36 3.13 -6.66
CA LEU A 58 -8.24 2.29 -6.24
C LEU A 58 -8.42 1.78 -4.81
N SER A 59 -8.75 2.67 -3.87
CA SER A 59 -8.99 2.30 -2.47
C SER A 59 -10.13 1.28 -2.36
N ARG A 60 -11.21 1.44 -3.14
CA ARG A 60 -12.31 0.49 -3.22
C ARG A 60 -11.85 -0.89 -3.68
N LEU A 61 -11.08 -0.92 -4.77
CA LEU A 61 -10.55 -2.16 -5.31
C LEU A 61 -9.68 -2.87 -4.26
N LEU A 62 -8.80 -2.13 -3.58
CA LEU A 62 -7.97 -2.65 -2.51
C LEU A 62 -8.82 -3.18 -1.34
N SER A 63 -9.85 -2.46 -0.91
CA SER A 63 -10.77 -2.93 0.15
C SER A 63 -11.50 -4.23 -0.24
N LEU A 64 -11.88 -4.37 -1.52
CA LEU A 64 -12.43 -5.62 -2.06
C LEU A 64 -11.41 -6.77 -1.92
N TYR A 65 -10.15 -6.55 -2.32
CA TYR A 65 -9.09 -7.55 -2.14
C TYR A 65 -8.88 -7.93 -0.67
N VAL A 66 -8.76 -6.95 0.23
CA VAL A 66 -8.55 -7.18 1.66
C VAL A 66 -9.67 -8.04 2.24
N ARG A 67 -10.92 -7.73 1.90
CA ARG A 67 -12.10 -8.49 2.34
C ARG A 67 -12.06 -9.93 1.85
N HIS A 68 -11.86 -10.16 0.54
CA HIS A 68 -11.92 -11.51 -0.02
C HIS A 68 -10.72 -12.38 0.36
N VAL A 69 -9.53 -11.80 0.47
CA VAL A 69 -8.36 -12.55 0.97
C VAL A 69 -8.54 -12.92 2.45
N GLY A 70 -9.15 -12.03 3.24
CA GLY A 70 -9.54 -12.36 4.62
C GLY A 70 -10.51 -13.53 4.69
N ALA A 71 -11.61 -13.45 3.93
CA ALA A 71 -12.61 -14.52 3.91
C ALA A 71 -12.04 -15.87 3.45
N LEU A 72 -11.12 -15.86 2.48
CA LEU A 72 -10.43 -17.07 2.03
C LEU A 72 -9.54 -17.66 3.14
N HIS A 73 -8.82 -16.80 3.87
CA HIS A 73 -8.01 -17.22 5.00
C HIS A 73 -8.88 -17.86 6.09
N ASP A 74 -9.98 -17.20 6.49
CA ASP A 74 -10.90 -17.71 7.52
C ASP A 74 -11.50 -19.07 7.12
N ALA A 75 -11.90 -19.22 5.85
CA ALA A 75 -12.41 -20.49 5.32
C ALA A 75 -11.34 -21.60 5.32
N THR A 76 -10.08 -21.26 5.03
CA THR A 76 -8.96 -22.19 5.04
C THR A 76 -8.63 -22.65 6.45
N GLU A 77 -8.56 -21.72 7.42
CA GLU A 77 -8.34 -22.05 8.82
C GLU A 77 -9.47 -22.94 9.36
N ALA A 78 -10.73 -22.62 9.06
CA ALA A 78 -11.87 -23.44 9.45
C ALA A 78 -11.78 -24.87 8.91
N PHE A 79 -11.38 -25.03 7.64
CA PHE A 79 -11.15 -26.35 7.03
C PHE A 79 -10.01 -27.13 7.71
N LEU A 80 -8.94 -26.44 8.11
CA LEU A 80 -7.78 -27.04 8.77
C LEU A 80 -7.96 -27.26 10.28
N GLY A 81 -9.13 -26.92 10.84
CA GLY A 81 -9.41 -27.07 12.28
C GLY A 81 -8.90 -25.93 13.16
N ASN A 82 -8.77 -24.73 12.60
CA ASN A 82 -8.34 -23.49 13.23
C ASN A 82 -6.95 -23.56 13.93
N PRO A 83 -5.89 -24.04 13.25
CA PRO A 83 -4.55 -24.06 13.82
C PRO A 83 -3.99 -22.66 14.12
N GLN A 84 -4.46 -21.61 13.43
CA GLN A 84 -4.05 -20.21 13.66
C GLN A 84 -5.29 -19.34 13.94
N PRO A 85 -5.49 -18.86 15.19
CA PRO A 85 -6.70 -18.12 15.54
C PRO A 85 -6.68 -16.64 15.12
N MET A 86 -5.54 -16.10 14.67
CA MET A 86 -5.40 -14.67 14.36
C MET A 86 -5.24 -14.41 12.86
N ARG A 87 -6.16 -13.62 12.31
CA ARG A 87 -6.04 -13.08 10.95
C ARG A 87 -4.77 -12.24 10.83
N THR A 88 -3.92 -12.59 9.88
CA THR A 88 -2.68 -11.84 9.63
C THR A 88 -2.94 -10.56 8.81
N PRO A 89 -2.18 -9.47 9.02
CA PRO A 89 -2.41 -8.22 8.30
C PRO A 89 -2.27 -8.37 6.77
N PHE A 90 -3.09 -7.66 6.01
CA PHE A 90 -2.93 -7.52 4.56
C PHE A 90 -1.80 -6.54 4.27
N VAL A 91 -0.88 -6.87 3.34
CA VAL A 91 0.32 -6.07 3.06
C VAL A 91 0.24 -5.56 1.62
N ILE A 92 0.37 -4.25 1.44
CA ILE A 92 0.40 -3.57 0.14
C ILE A 92 1.80 -3.03 -0.08
N GLY A 93 2.47 -3.46 -1.16
CA GLY A 93 3.75 -2.90 -1.57
C GLY A 93 3.57 -1.77 -2.58
N VAL A 94 4.13 -0.58 -2.29
CA VAL A 94 4.16 0.55 -3.22
C VAL A 94 5.59 0.73 -3.74
N ALA A 95 5.79 0.47 -5.03
CA ALA A 95 7.09 0.52 -5.69
C ALA A 95 7.12 1.53 -6.83
N GLY A 96 8.31 1.87 -7.32
CA GLY A 96 8.50 2.91 -8.34
C GLY A 96 9.82 3.67 -8.17
N SER A 97 10.19 4.47 -9.18
CA SER A 97 11.43 5.24 -9.21
C SER A 97 11.54 6.28 -8.08
N VAL A 98 12.73 6.81 -7.84
CA VAL A 98 12.94 7.95 -6.94
C VAL A 98 12.16 9.16 -7.49
N ALA A 99 11.57 9.95 -6.59
CA ALA A 99 10.77 11.15 -6.90
C ALA A 99 9.47 10.93 -7.72
N VAL A 100 9.03 9.69 -7.96
CA VAL A 100 7.76 9.42 -8.69
C VAL A 100 6.48 9.61 -7.84
N GLY A 101 6.60 10.07 -6.59
CA GLY A 101 5.43 10.29 -5.72
C GLY A 101 4.99 9.10 -4.85
N LYS A 102 5.78 8.02 -4.72
CA LYS A 102 5.43 6.83 -3.89
C LYS A 102 4.93 7.18 -2.48
N SER A 103 5.65 8.06 -1.78
CA SER A 103 5.31 8.44 -0.41
C SER A 103 4.00 9.22 -0.35
N THR A 104 3.73 10.04 -1.36
CA THR A 104 2.47 10.77 -1.53
C THR A 104 1.32 9.77 -1.74
N THR A 105 1.43 8.87 -2.71
CA THR A 105 0.46 7.79 -2.95
C THR A 105 0.22 6.92 -1.72
N ALA A 106 1.27 6.47 -1.03
CA ALA A 106 1.14 5.58 0.12
C ALA A 106 0.46 6.24 1.32
N ARG A 107 0.72 7.53 1.57
CA ARG A 107 0.02 8.30 2.62
C ARG A 107 -1.45 8.48 2.29
N LEU A 108 -1.77 8.84 1.04
CA LEU A 108 -3.15 9.04 0.61
C LEU A 108 -3.95 7.73 0.69
N LEU A 109 -3.38 6.61 0.23
CA LEU A 109 -4.00 5.29 0.35
C LEU A 109 -4.20 4.87 1.81
N ARG A 110 -3.24 5.17 2.71
CA ARG A 110 -3.40 4.90 4.14
C ARG A 110 -4.64 5.59 4.69
N GLU A 111 -4.78 6.89 4.44
CA GLU A 111 -5.92 7.66 4.93
C GLU A 111 -7.23 7.13 4.31
N LEU A 112 -7.30 6.96 2.99
CA LEU A 112 -8.49 6.43 2.32
C LEU A 112 -8.91 5.05 2.83
N LEU A 113 -7.95 4.15 3.04
CA LEU A 113 -8.22 2.78 3.52
C LEU A 113 -8.69 2.77 4.98
N ALA A 114 -8.16 3.67 5.82
CA ALA A 114 -8.54 3.76 7.23
C ALA A 114 -10.00 4.22 7.46
N HIS A 115 -10.63 4.83 6.45
CA HIS A 115 -12.03 5.24 6.53
C HIS A 115 -13.02 4.08 6.30
N TRP A 116 -12.55 2.93 5.83
CA TRP A 116 -13.42 1.76 5.65
C TRP A 116 -13.57 1.00 6.98
N PRO A 117 -14.80 0.73 7.46
CA PRO A 117 -15.05 0.02 8.71
C PRO A 117 -14.35 -1.35 8.80
N GLU A 118 -14.13 -1.99 7.66
CA GLU A 118 -13.46 -3.28 7.55
C GLU A 118 -11.95 -3.22 7.89
N HIS A 119 -11.34 -2.03 7.90
CA HIS A 119 -9.89 -1.82 8.01
C HIS A 119 -9.53 -0.70 9.01
N PRO A 120 -9.91 -0.82 10.31
CA PRO A 120 -9.77 0.28 11.27
C PRO A 120 -8.32 0.66 11.60
N ASN A 121 -7.35 -0.20 11.25
CA ASN A 121 -5.93 0.05 11.48
C ASN A 121 -5.14 -0.16 10.20
N VAL A 122 -4.64 0.94 9.63
CA VAL A 122 -3.76 0.95 8.47
C VAL A 122 -2.45 1.63 8.85
N ALA A 123 -1.39 0.82 8.90
CA ALA A 123 -0.04 1.28 9.17
C ALA A 123 0.74 1.53 7.87
N LEU A 124 1.64 2.52 7.88
CA LEU A 124 2.55 2.83 6.79
C LEU A 124 3.99 2.69 7.28
N VAL A 125 4.79 1.87 6.59
CA VAL A 125 6.22 1.68 6.86
C VAL A 125 7.00 1.90 5.58
N THR A 126 8.07 2.70 5.65
CA THR A 126 8.97 2.91 4.51
C THR A 126 10.12 1.91 4.54
N THR A 127 10.56 1.46 3.37
CA THR A 127 11.71 0.56 3.27
C THR A 127 13.04 1.25 3.58
N ASP A 128 13.06 2.58 3.57
CA ASP A 128 14.25 3.40 3.86
C ASP A 128 14.78 3.14 5.27
N GLY A 129 13.90 2.78 6.22
CA GLY A 129 14.28 2.29 7.55
C GLY A 129 15.27 1.12 7.52
N PHE A 130 15.23 0.30 6.48
CA PHE A 130 16.07 -0.88 6.31
C PHE A 130 17.35 -0.59 5.51
N LEU A 131 17.65 0.67 5.18
CA LEU A 131 18.97 1.04 4.68
C LEU A 131 20.02 0.80 5.76
N TYR A 132 21.21 0.36 5.35
CA TYR A 132 22.33 0.35 6.28
C TYR A 132 22.66 1.79 6.74
N PRO A 133 23.08 1.98 8.00
CA PRO A 133 23.57 3.28 8.47
C PRO A 133 24.71 3.80 7.59
N ASN A 134 24.90 5.12 7.49
CA ASN A 134 25.95 5.71 6.63
C ASN A 134 27.34 5.14 6.92
N ALA A 135 27.71 4.95 8.20
CA ALA A 135 28.99 4.35 8.58
C ALA A 135 29.18 2.92 8.02
N GLU A 136 28.10 2.14 7.94
CA GLU A 136 28.11 0.80 7.38
C GLU A 136 28.16 0.83 5.85
N LEU A 137 27.47 1.78 5.22
CA LEU A 137 27.57 2.02 3.77
C LEU A 137 28.98 2.45 3.36
N GLU A 138 29.60 3.36 4.11
CA GLU A 138 30.99 3.80 3.90
C GLU A 138 31.97 2.63 4.03
N ARG A 139 31.87 1.84 5.10
CA ARG A 139 32.69 0.64 5.30
C ARG A 139 32.60 -0.35 4.14
N ARG A 140 31.43 -0.43 3.49
CA ARG A 140 31.17 -1.31 2.34
C ARG A 140 31.47 -0.67 0.98
N GLY A 141 31.82 0.62 0.93
CA GLY A 141 31.99 1.36 -0.33
C GLY A 141 30.68 1.52 -1.11
N LEU A 142 29.53 1.57 -0.42
CA LEU A 142 28.18 1.62 -1.02
C LEU A 142 27.50 2.98 -0.91
N LEU A 143 28.21 4.02 -0.45
CA LEU A 143 27.60 5.34 -0.23
C LEU A 143 26.99 5.93 -1.51
N GLU A 144 27.72 5.84 -2.64
CA GLU A 144 27.26 6.27 -3.97
C GLU A 144 26.15 5.39 -4.56
N ARG A 145 25.90 4.23 -3.93
CA ARG A 145 24.88 3.26 -4.34
C ARG A 145 23.75 3.18 -3.32
N LYS A 146 23.60 4.22 -2.49
CA LYS A 146 22.48 4.35 -1.57
C LYS A 146 21.16 4.35 -2.34
N GLY A 147 20.24 3.49 -1.93
CA GLY A 147 18.98 3.24 -2.63
C GLY A 147 19.02 2.06 -3.61
N PHE A 148 20.18 1.48 -3.91
CA PHE A 148 20.28 0.22 -4.64
C PHE A 148 20.09 -1.00 -3.71
N PRO A 149 19.69 -2.18 -4.22
CA PRO A 149 19.36 -3.35 -3.39
C PRO A 149 20.42 -3.77 -2.35
N GLU A 150 21.71 -3.58 -2.64
CA GLU A 150 22.83 -3.89 -1.74
C GLU A 150 23.00 -2.90 -0.57
N SER A 151 22.42 -1.70 -0.68
CA SER A 151 22.43 -0.69 0.38
C SER A 151 21.40 -0.96 1.49
N TYR A 152 20.54 -1.96 1.33
CA TYR A 152 19.53 -2.38 2.30
C TYR A 152 19.91 -3.66 3.05
N ASP A 153 19.53 -3.73 4.32
CA ASP A 153 19.42 -4.99 5.04
C ASP A 153 18.17 -5.76 4.61
N ARG A 154 18.29 -6.44 3.46
CA ARG A 154 17.23 -7.28 2.89
C ARG A 154 16.79 -8.41 3.81
N ARG A 155 17.66 -8.89 4.70
CA ARG A 155 17.31 -9.96 5.66
C ARG A 155 16.42 -9.41 6.76
N ALA A 156 16.74 -8.23 7.28
CA ALA A 156 15.89 -7.54 8.25
C ALA A 156 14.53 -7.19 7.65
N LEU A 157 14.47 -6.68 6.41
CA LEU A 157 13.21 -6.39 5.71
C LEU A 157 12.36 -7.65 5.51
N LEU A 158 12.97 -8.75 5.05
CA LEU A 158 12.24 -10.02 4.88
C LEU A 158 11.73 -10.55 6.22
N ARG A 159 12.55 -10.49 7.27
CA ARG A 159 12.15 -10.90 8.63
C ARG A 159 10.96 -10.07 9.12
N PHE A 160 10.98 -8.76 8.90
CA PHE A 160 9.89 -7.87 9.27
C PHE A 160 8.56 -8.28 8.62
N VAL A 161 8.56 -8.54 7.30
CA VAL A 161 7.34 -8.98 6.59
C VAL A 161 6.88 -10.37 7.06
N ILE A 162 7.81 -11.30 7.29
CA ILE A 162 7.49 -12.64 7.82
C ILE A 162 6.84 -12.52 9.19
N ASP A 163 7.38 -11.68 10.07
CA ASP A 163 6.90 -11.50 11.43
C ASP A 163 5.45 -10.95 11.45
N ILE A 164 5.14 -10.00 10.56
CA ILE A 164 3.77 -9.53 10.32
C ILE A 164 2.88 -10.68 9.85
N LYS A 165 3.33 -11.43 8.83
CA LYS A 165 2.58 -12.55 8.25
C LYS A 165 2.53 -13.80 9.12
N SER A 166 3.21 -13.79 10.27
CA SER A 166 3.15 -14.84 11.29
C SER A 166 2.21 -14.46 12.44
N GLY A 167 1.52 -13.31 12.35
CA GLY A 167 0.57 -12.87 13.38
C GLY A 167 1.21 -12.47 14.70
N LYS A 168 2.50 -12.07 14.71
CA LYS A 168 3.13 -11.55 15.93
C LYS A 168 2.38 -10.34 16.45
N GLU A 169 2.11 -10.32 17.76
CA GLU A 169 1.37 -9.22 18.42
C GLU A 169 2.09 -7.86 18.27
N ARG A 170 3.43 -7.87 18.28
CA ARG A 170 4.26 -6.69 18.09
C ARG A 170 5.39 -6.98 17.11
N VAL A 171 5.59 -6.07 16.17
CA VAL A 171 6.68 -6.08 15.20
C VAL A 171 7.29 -4.68 15.16
N ASP A 172 8.59 -4.58 15.41
CA ASP A 172 9.32 -3.31 15.36
C ASP A 172 9.96 -3.11 13.98
N ALA A 173 9.94 -1.87 13.49
CA ALA A 173 10.60 -1.46 12.25
C ALA A 173 11.66 -0.39 12.56
N PRO A 174 12.84 -0.44 11.93
CA PRO A 174 13.81 0.63 12.03
C PRO A 174 13.28 1.91 11.39
N VAL A 175 13.63 3.07 11.97
CA VAL A 175 13.27 4.39 11.46
C VAL A 175 14.49 5.03 10.84
N TYR A 176 14.32 5.57 9.63
CA TYR A 176 15.35 6.33 8.94
C TYR A 176 15.15 7.83 9.21
N SER A 177 16.23 8.55 9.51
CA SER A 177 16.26 10.00 9.76
C SER A 177 17.37 10.66 8.94
#